data_AF-A0A7I8MP84-F1
#
_entry.id   AF-A0A7I8MP84-F1
#
_cell.length_a   1.000
_cell.length_b   1.000
_cell.length_c   1.000
_cell.angle_alpha   90.00
_cell.angle_beta   90.00
_cell.angle_gamma   90.00
#
_symmetry.space_group_name_H-M   'P 1'
#
loop_
_entity.id
_entity.type
_entity.pdbx_description
1 polymer ?
#
loop_
_entity_poly.entity_id
_entity_poly.type
_entity_poly.pdbx_seq_one_letter_code
_entity_poly.pdbx_strand_id
1 'polypeptide(L)'
;MNFFRSEEHLRRWEGYEEKMGEGKITLDSLIQLFGEPYFTNRGRPDYISHFSEYMAGLVGGLDKLPDAGGFWKLSSFQTAAFNLAMKLGLL
;
A
#
# COMPACT_ATOMS: atom_id res chain seq x y z
N MET A 1 -10.46 0.18 7.46
CA MET A 1 -9.14 0.23 8.14
C MET A 1 -9.42 0.54 9.60
N ASN A 2 -9.01 -0.33 10.52
CA ASN A 2 -9.28 -0.18 11.95
C ASN A 2 -7.96 0.07 12.68
N PHE A 3 -7.93 1.05 13.59
CA PHE A 3 -6.76 1.30 14.44
C PHE A 3 -6.93 0.58 15.77
N PHE A 4 -5.88 -0.11 16.19
CA PHE A 4 -5.84 -0.83 17.45
C PHE A 4 -4.70 -0.30 18.31
N ARG A 5 -4.92 -0.25 19.62
CA ARG A 5 -3.91 0.22 20.58
C ARG A 5 -2.74 -0.77 20.75
N SER A 6 -2.97 -2.05 20.46
CA SER A 6 -1.97 -3.11 20.51
C SER A 6 -2.43 -4.35 19.73
N GLU A 7 -1.54 -5.34 19.54
CA GLU A 7 -1.91 -6.63 18.95
C GLU A 7 -2.92 -7.40 19.83
N GLU A 8 -2.81 -7.29 21.15
CA GLU A 8 -3.75 -7.92 22.08
C GLU A 8 -5.15 -7.33 21.92
N HIS A 9 -5.25 -6.01 21.71
CA HIS A 9 -6.53 -5.35 21.43
C HIS A 9 -7.11 -5.85 20.10
N LEU A 10 -6.28 -6.03 19.07
CA LEU A 10 -6.69 -6.61 17.80
C LEU A 10 -7.20 -8.05 17.99
N ARG A 11 -6.47 -8.93 18.68
CA ARG A 11 -6.87 -10.34 18.88
C ARG A 11 -8.15 -10.52 19.70
N ARG A 12 -8.50 -9.53 20.52
CA ARG A 12 -9.73 -9.51 21.35
C ARG A 12 -10.91 -8.83 20.66
N TRP A 13 -10.70 -8.23 19.49
CA TRP A 13 -11.76 -7.61 18.74
C TRP A 13 -12.70 -8.68 18.17
N GLU A 14 -14.02 -8.50 18.33
CA GLU A 14 -15.04 -9.48 17.91
C GLU A 14 -14.96 -9.85 16.43
N GLY A 15 -14.50 -8.91 15.58
CA GLY A 15 -14.31 -9.14 14.15
C GLY A 15 -12.97 -9.76 13.75
N TYR A 16 -12.12 -10.16 14.71
CA TYR A 16 -10.82 -10.73 14.39
C TYR A 16 -10.95 -12.17 13.87
N GLU A 17 -10.45 -12.40 12.67
CA GLU A 17 -10.24 -13.74 12.12
C GLU A 17 -8.74 -13.96 11.87
N GLU A 18 -8.19 -15.15 12.17
CA GLU A 18 -6.76 -15.43 12.00
C GLU A 18 -6.24 -15.17 10.59
N LYS A 19 -7.08 -15.42 9.56
CA LYS A 19 -6.75 -15.15 8.16
C LYS A 19 -6.48 -13.67 7.86
N MET A 20 -6.93 -12.75 8.73
CA MET A 20 -6.67 -11.31 8.62
C MET A 20 -5.28 -10.91 9.10
N GLY A 21 -4.51 -11.84 9.67
CA GLY A 21 -3.18 -11.58 10.22
C GLY A 21 -2.21 -10.96 9.22
N GLU A 22 -2.30 -11.33 7.93
CA GLU A 22 -1.47 -10.77 6.86
C GLU A 22 -1.82 -9.32 6.50
N GLY A 23 -3.05 -8.90 6.80
CA GLY A 23 -3.52 -7.52 6.58
C GLY A 23 -3.09 -6.55 7.68
N LYS A 24 -2.39 -7.02 8.72
CA LYS A 24 -1.81 -6.16 9.76
C LYS A 24 -0.66 -5.34 9.18
N ILE A 25 -0.57 -4.10 9.63
CA ILE A 25 0.55 -3.20 9.38
C ILE A 25 0.66 -2.24 10.57
N THR A 26 1.87 -1.81 10.91
CA THR A 26 2.12 -0.83 11.96
C THR A 26 1.69 0.56 11.53
N LEU A 27 1.44 1.42 12.53
CA LEU A 27 1.11 2.82 12.27
C LEU A 27 2.26 3.54 11.54
N ASP A 28 3.51 3.27 11.91
CA ASP A 28 4.68 3.92 11.29
C ASP A 28 4.79 3.57 9.79
N SER A 29 4.62 2.31 9.44
CA SER A 29 4.62 1.88 8.04
C SER A 29 3.39 2.39 7.27
N LEU A 30 2.24 2.54 7.94
CA LEU A 30 1.07 3.18 7.34
C LEU A 30 1.30 4.68 7.09
N ILE A 31 1.95 5.40 8.01
CA ILE A 31 2.34 6.80 7.83
C ILE A 31 3.31 6.93 6.65
N GLN A 32 4.29 6.04 6.56
CA GLN A 32 5.22 6.00 5.43
C GLN A 32 4.47 5.81 4.10
N LEU A 33 3.54 4.85 4.04
CA LEU A 33 2.71 4.60 2.85
C LEU A 33 1.91 5.84 2.42
N PHE A 34 1.26 6.52 3.36
CA PHE A 34 0.48 7.73 3.06
C PHE A 34 1.34 8.98 2.80
N GLY A 35 2.64 8.92 3.12
CA GLY A 35 3.62 9.95 2.77
C GLY A 35 4.05 9.92 1.30
N GLU A 36 3.73 8.85 0.57
CA GLU A 36 4.15 8.69 -0.83
C GLU A 36 3.53 9.76 -1.77
N PRO A 37 4.23 10.14 -2.86
CA PRO A 37 3.77 11.12 -3.84
C PRO A 37 2.35 10.88 -4.34
N TYR A 38 1.95 9.61 -4.46
CA TYR A 38 0.60 9.23 -4.86
C TYR A 38 -0.51 9.86 -4.01
N PHE A 39 -0.29 10.00 -2.70
CA PHE A 39 -1.24 10.61 -1.79
C PHE A 39 -0.99 12.10 -1.63
N THR A 40 0.27 12.50 -1.45
CA THR A 40 0.65 13.88 -1.12
C THR A 40 0.47 14.85 -2.30
N ASN A 41 0.55 14.36 -3.55
CA ASN A 41 0.42 15.20 -4.74
C ASN A 41 -1.00 15.32 -5.30
N ARG A 42 -2.02 14.72 -4.68
CA ARG A 42 -3.41 14.71 -5.22
C ARG A 42 -4.02 16.10 -5.45
N GLY A 43 -3.53 17.11 -4.73
CA GLY A 43 -3.97 18.50 -4.90
C GLY A 43 -3.30 19.23 -6.08
N ARG A 44 -2.33 18.61 -6.76
CA ARG A 44 -1.63 19.26 -7.87
C ARG A 44 -2.51 19.35 -9.12
N PRO A 45 -2.47 20.48 -9.87
CA PRO A 45 -3.24 20.63 -11.11
C PRO A 45 -2.90 19.61 -12.20
N ASP A 46 -1.67 19.08 -12.20
CA ASP A 46 -1.11 18.13 -13.15
C ASP A 46 -1.11 16.68 -12.64
N TYR A 47 -1.81 16.39 -11.54
CA TYR A 47 -1.78 15.08 -10.88
C TYR A 47 -2.04 13.91 -11.84
N ILE A 48 -3.05 14.05 -12.71
CA ILE A 48 -3.43 13.00 -13.68
C ILE A 48 -2.32 12.75 -14.70
N SER A 49 -1.59 13.80 -15.11
CA SER A 49 -0.46 13.67 -16.04
C SER A 49 0.71 12.87 -15.43
N HIS A 50 0.83 12.85 -14.10
CA HIS A 50 1.84 12.11 -13.36
C HIS A 50 1.30 10.85 -12.66
N PHE A 51 0.03 10.49 -12.90
CA PHE A 51 -0.63 9.40 -12.18
C PHE A 51 0.12 8.08 -12.30
N SER A 52 0.63 7.77 -13.51
CA SER A 52 1.33 6.52 -13.76
C SER A 52 2.65 6.40 -13.02
N GLU A 53 3.41 7.50 -12.96
CA GLU A 53 4.63 7.62 -12.17
C GLU A 53 4.33 7.44 -10.67
N TYR A 54 3.30 8.11 -10.17
CA TYR A 54 2.92 8.02 -8.76
C TYR A 54 2.44 6.62 -8.37
N MET A 55 1.67 5.96 -9.24
CA MET A 55 1.22 4.59 -9.01
C MET A 55 2.37 3.59 -9.03
N ALA A 56 3.30 3.70 -9.98
CA ALA A 56 4.49 2.86 -10.00
C ALA A 56 5.36 3.07 -8.74
N GLY A 57 5.49 4.33 -8.30
CA GLY A 57 6.15 4.68 -7.04
C GLY A 57 5.48 4.04 -5.83
N LEU A 58 4.15 4.13 -5.72
CA LEU A 58 3.37 3.52 -4.65
C LEU A 58 3.58 1.99 -4.58
N VAL A 59 3.47 1.30 -5.72
CA VAL A 59 3.67 -0.15 -5.77
C VAL A 59 5.10 -0.53 -5.36
N GLY A 60 6.10 0.20 -5.84
CA GLY A 60 7.50 -0.01 -5.41
C GLY A 60 7.77 0.36 -3.95
N GLY A 61 6.97 1.26 -3.36
CA GLY A 61 7.02 1.63 -1.95
C GLY A 61 6.50 0.54 -1.02
N LEU A 62 5.44 -0.17 -1.41
CA LEU A 62 4.86 -1.28 -0.64
C LEU A 62 5.88 -2.40 -0.36
N ASP A 63 6.76 -2.69 -1.32
CA ASP A 63 7.84 -3.67 -1.15
C ASP A 63 8.87 -3.28 -0.07
N LYS A 64 9.01 -1.98 0.21
CA LYS A 64 9.98 -1.43 1.18
C LYS A 64 9.44 -1.35 2.60
N LEU A 65 8.14 -1.60 2.80
CA LEU A 65 7.54 -1.59 4.14
C LEU A 65 7.99 -2.86 4.90
N PRO A 66 8.61 -2.68 6.09
CA PRO A 66 9.30 -3.76 6.81
C PRO A 66 8.37 -4.85 7.33
N ASP A 67 7.11 -4.51 7.59
CA ASP A 67 6.09 -5.33 8.25
C ASP A 67 4.88 -5.61 7.36
N ALA A 68 4.88 -5.09 6.13
CA ALA A 68 3.83 -5.35 5.16
C ALA A 68 3.91 -6.81 4.68
N GLY A 69 2.90 -7.59 5.05
CA GLY A 69 2.70 -8.97 4.62
C GLY A 69 2.26 -9.10 3.15
N GLY A 70 2.03 -10.34 2.71
CA GLY A 70 1.61 -10.65 1.33
C GLY A 70 0.30 -9.97 0.92
N PHE A 71 -0.61 -9.71 1.87
CA PHE A 71 -1.83 -8.93 1.64
C PHE A 71 -1.57 -7.54 1.02
N TRP A 72 -0.46 -6.90 1.38
CA TRP A 72 -0.13 -5.53 0.96
C TRP A 72 0.75 -5.47 -0.28
N LYS A 73 1.38 -6.58 -0.66
CA LYS A 73 2.40 -6.61 -1.70
C LYS A 73 1.89 -7.34 -2.93
N LEU A 74 2.26 -6.85 -4.10
CA LEU A 74 2.11 -7.61 -5.34
C LEU A 74 3.19 -8.68 -5.40
N SER A 75 2.89 -9.82 -6.02
CA SER A 75 3.95 -10.77 -6.37
C SER A 75 4.89 -10.15 -7.39
N SER A 76 6.16 -10.59 -7.46
CA SER A 76 7.14 -10.01 -8.38
C SER A 76 6.70 -10.04 -9.85
N PHE A 77 5.95 -11.07 -10.27
CA PHE A 77 5.35 -11.13 -11.60
C PHE A 77 4.25 -10.07 -11.79
N GLN A 78 3.36 -9.90 -10.81
CA GLN A 78 2.33 -8.87 -10.84
C GLN A 78 2.95 -7.47 -10.85
N THR A 79 4.00 -7.22 -10.06
CA THR A 79 4.73 -5.94 -10.06
C THR A 79 5.34 -5.66 -11.43
N ALA A 80 5.97 -6.67 -12.07
CA ALA A 80 6.54 -6.52 -13.40
C ALA A 80 5.46 -6.24 -14.46
N ALA A 81 4.36 -6.99 -14.44
CA ALA A 81 3.24 -6.80 -15.36
C ALA A 81 2.56 -5.43 -15.17
N PHE A 82 2.37 -5.01 -13.92
CA PHE A 82 1.81 -3.71 -13.57
C PHE A 82 2.68 -2.57 -14.10
N ASN A 83 3.98 -2.61 -13.82
CA ASN A 83 4.92 -1.58 -14.29
C ASN A 83 4.97 -1.50 -15.82
N LEU A 84 4.86 -2.64 -16.52
CA LEU A 84 4.77 -2.65 -17.98
C LEU A 84 3.46 -2.00 -18.47
N ALA A 85 2.32 -2.33 -17.86
CA ALA A 85 1.03 -1.75 -18.21
C ALA A 85 1.01 -0.22 -18.03
N MET A 86 1.54 0.29 -16.91
CA MET A 86 1.67 1.73 -16.65
C MET A 86 2.55 2.42 -17.69
N LYS A 87 3.68 1.81 -18.07
CA LYS A 87 4.58 2.36 -19.11
C LYS A 87 3.95 2.42 -20.49
N LEU A 88 3.05 1.49 -20.80
CA LEU A 88 2.34 1.43 -22.08
C LEU A 88 1.06 2.28 -22.10
N GLY A 89 0.73 2.97 -21.00
CA GLY A 89 -0.48 3.81 -20.90
C GLY A 89 -1.78 3.01 -20.96
N LEU A 90 -1.74 1.74 -20.55
CA LEU A 90 -2.91 0.85 -20.54
C LEU A 90 -3.79 1.04 -19.29
N LEU A 91 -3.34 1.88 -18.35
CA LEU A 91 -3.98 2.33 -17.11
C LEU A 91 -3.49 3.74 -16.78
#